data_AF-A0A3C0UGY3-F1
#
_entry.id   AF-A0A3C0UGY3-F1
#
_cell.length_a   1.000
_cell.length_b   1.000
_cell.length_c   1.000
_cell.angle_alpha   90.00
_cell.angle_beta   90.00
_cell.angle_gamma   90.00
#
_symmetry.space_group_name_H-M   'P 1'
#
loop_
_entity.id
_entity.type
_entity.pdbx_description
1 polymer ?
#
loop_
_entity_poly.entity_id
_entity_poly.type
_entity_poly.pdbx_seq_one_letter_code
_entity_poly.pdbx_strand_id
1 'polypeptide(L)' 'MAELIKVGMADYKVGRYPASLISYGLGSCVGIALYDPVT' A
#
# COMPACT_ATOMS: atom_id res chain seq x y z
N MET A 1 -15.77 4.78 -5.62
CA MET A 1 -15.43 4.58 -4.20
C MET A 1 -13.93 4.27 -4.16
N ALA A 2 -13.15 4.93 -3.31
CA ALA A 2 -11.71 4.67 -3.23
C ALA A 2 -11.48 3.21 -2.82
N GLU A 3 -10.73 2.46 -3.62
CA GLU A 3 -10.44 1.05 -3.35
C GLU A 3 -9.37 0.95 -2.26
N LEU A 4 -9.62 0.12 -1.24
CA LEU A 4 -8.66 -0.13 -0.15
C LEU A 4 -7.95 -1.47 -0.40
N ILE A 5 -6.72 -1.42 -0.87
CA ILE A 5 -5.93 -2.60 -1.23
C ILE A 5 -5.09 -3.04 -0.02
N LYS A 6 -5.31 -4.27 0.45
CA LYS A 6 -4.55 -4.85 1.57
C LYS A 6 -3.22 -5.44 1.07
N VAL A 7 -2.13 -5.03 1.71
CA VAL A 7 -0.76 -5.52 1.45
C VAL A 7 -0.36 -6.46 2.59
N GLY A 8 -0.10 -7.73 2.24
CA GLY A 8 0.37 -8.75 3.16
C GLY A 8 1.82 -8.55 3.59
N MET A 9 2.27 -9.35 4.54
CA MET A 9 3.69 -9.42 4.91
C MET A 9 4.49 -10.09 3.78
N ALA A 10 5.70 -9.59 3.51
CA ALA A 10 6.54 -10.05 2.39
C ALA A 10 5.86 -9.96 1.01
N ASP A 11 4.91 -9.04 0.85
CA ASP A 11 4.15 -8.79 -0.39
C ASP A 11 4.27 -7.32 -0.80
N TYR A 12 3.98 -7.03 -2.06
CA TYR A 12 3.80 -5.67 -2.56
C TYR A 12 2.53 -5.57 -3.41
N LYS A 13 1.91 -4.40 -3.41
CA LYS A 13 0.75 -4.08 -4.24
C LYS A 13 0.93 -2.69 -4.82
N VAL A 14 0.28 -2.44 -5.95
CA VAL A 14 0.25 -1.15 -6.62
C VAL A 14 -1.20 -0.73 -6.76
N GLY A 15 -1.50 0.52 -6.47
CA GLY A 15 -2.79 1.15 -6.70
C GLY A 15 -2.60 2.40 -7.53
N ARG A 16 -3.56 2.72 -8.40
CA ARG A 16 -3.67 4.04 -9.04
C ARG A 16 -4.69 4.87 -8.30
N TYR A 17 -4.53 6.19 -8.33
CA TYR A 17 -5.52 7.11 -7.80
C TYR A 17 -6.92 6.74 -8.34
N PRO A 18 -7.95 6.58 -7.48
CA PRO A 18 -8.02 6.96 -6.07
C PRO A 18 -7.83 5.81 -5.06
N ALA A 19 -7.14 4.72 -5.42
CA ALA A 19 -6.91 3.59 -4.51
C ALA A 19 -5.91 3.92 -3.39
N SER A 20 -6.07 3.26 -2.24
CA SER A 20 -5.23 3.38 -1.06
C SER A 20 -4.65 2.02 -0.67
N LEU A 21 -3.35 1.98 -0.35
CA LEU A 21 -2.69 0.78 0.16
C LEU A 21 -2.73 0.75 1.68
N ILE A 22 -3.03 -0.40 2.28
CA ILE A 22 -3.00 -0.60 3.74
C ILE A 22 -2.29 -1.90 4.11
N SER A 23 -1.48 -1.87 5.16
CA SER A 23 -0.93 -3.08 5.78
C SER A 23 -1.24 -3.08 7.27
N TYR A 24 -1.43 -4.26 7.85
CA TYR A 24 -1.83 -4.42 9.25
C TYR A 24 -0.79 -5.24 10.01
N GLY A 25 -0.57 -4.88 11.29
CA GLY A 25 0.23 -5.71 12.20
C GLY A 25 1.73 -5.73 11.90
N LEU A 26 2.29 -4.59 11.48
CA LEU A 26 3.69 -4.52 11.03
C LEU A 26 4.71 -4.92 12.12
N GLY A 27 4.46 -4.62 13.40
CA GLY A 27 5.35 -5.00 14.50
C GLY A 27 6.78 -4.48 14.31
N SER A 28 7.76 -5.38 14.28
CA SER A 28 9.17 -5.08 13.98
C SER A 28 9.51 -5.02 12.48
N CYS A 29 8.56 -5.33 11.59
CA CYS A 29 8.77 -5.26 10.15
C CYS A 29 8.82 -3.81 9.66
N VAL A 30 9.24 -3.63 8.40
CA VAL A 30 9.32 -2.32 7.73
C VAL A 30 8.37 -2.29 6.54
N GLY A 31 7.60 -1.21 6.42
CA GLY A 31 6.69 -0.96 5.31
C GLY A 31 7.25 0.17 4.48
N ILE A 32 7.36 -0.03 3.17
CA ILE A 32 7.87 0.96 2.24
C ILE A 32 6.74 1.34 1.29
N ALA A 33 6.46 2.64 1.19
CA ALA A 33 5.48 3.20 0.26
C ALA A 33 6.21 4.09 -0.75
N LEU A 34 5.88 3.90 -2.03
CA LEU A 34 6.35 4.74 -3.14
C LEU A 34 5.14 5.43 -3.76
N TYR A 35 5.28 6.72 -4.03
CA TYR A 35 4.24 7.54 -4.64
C TYR A 35 4.82 8.32 -5.82
N ASP A 36 4.18 8.23 -6.97
CA ASP A 36 4.46 9.07 -8.12
C ASP A 36 3.45 10.23 -8.12
N PRO A 37 3.88 11.50 -8.00
CA PRO A 37 2.98 12.65 -8.03
C PRO A 37 2.52 13.05 -9.43
N VAL A 38 3.12 12.50 -10.50
CA VAL A 38 2.87 12.88 -11.89
C VAL A 38 1.89 11.93 -12.58
N THR A 39 1.92 10.63 -12.26
CA THR A 39 1.03 9.61 -12.84
C THR A 39 0.10 8.96 -11.82
#